data_AF-A0A936XNS7-F1
#
_entry.id   AF-A0A936XNS7-F1
#
_cell.length_a   1.000
_cell.length_b   1.000
_cell.length_c   1.000
_cell.angle_alpha   90.00
_cell.angle_beta   90.00
_cell.angle_gamma   90.00
#
_symmetry.space_group_name_H-M   'P 1'
#
loop_
_entity.id
_entity.type
_entity.pdbx_description
1 polymer ?
#
loop_
_entity_poly.entity_id
_entity_poly.type
_entity_poly.pdbx_seq_one_letter_code
_entity_poly.pdbx_strand_id
1 'polypeptide(L)'
;MLRKNFLYLLLFNFSFFTAQPGEQAKLVVGLVMDQMRWDYLYRYNELYGTDGFKRLLGQGFSYENALIPYLPTYTAVGHTCVYTGSVPAIAGIVGNNWFDKITGRAVYCTDDSTVTTVGSNTDAGKMSPDNLWATTITDELRLSNNFKSKVIGIALKDRGAILPAGHSANAAYWYDDKVGKWITSSYYMKSLPGWVDQFNGKDFASAYMSKDWNTILPMSKYDQSTGDDKPMKIR
;
A
#
# COMPACT_ATOMS: atom_id res chain seq x y z
N MET A 1 -36.38 -12.41 70.20
CA MET A 1 -35.58 -13.00 69.11
C MET A 1 -36.24 -12.64 67.79
N LEU A 2 -35.75 -11.61 67.09
CA LEU A 2 -36.21 -11.21 65.75
C LEU A 2 -34.97 -10.74 64.98
N ARG A 3 -34.44 -11.59 64.10
CA ARG A 3 -33.33 -11.25 63.20
C ARG A 3 -33.89 -10.55 61.97
N LYS A 4 -33.62 -9.24 61.82
CA LYS A 4 -33.86 -8.49 60.58
C LYS A 4 -32.67 -8.73 59.64
N ASN A 5 -32.88 -9.50 58.58
CA ASN A 5 -31.91 -9.62 57.49
C ASN A 5 -32.12 -8.46 56.51
N PHE A 6 -31.15 -7.55 56.44
CA PHE A 6 -31.10 -6.50 55.42
C PHE A 6 -30.42 -7.07 54.16
N LEU A 7 -31.17 -7.20 53.07
CA LEU A 7 -30.65 -7.59 51.77
C LEU A 7 -30.17 -6.32 51.05
N TYR A 8 -28.86 -6.14 50.88
CA TYR A 8 -28.30 -5.06 50.06
C TYR A 8 -28.34 -5.49 48.59
N LEU A 9 -29.19 -4.85 47.79
CA LEU A 9 -29.25 -5.03 46.35
C LEU A 9 -28.17 -4.14 45.70
N LEU A 10 -27.08 -4.76 45.21
CA LEU A 10 -26.05 -4.06 44.45
C LEU A 10 -26.54 -3.84 43.02
N LEU A 11 -26.94 -2.61 42.69
CA LEU A 11 -27.29 -2.20 41.32
C LEU A 11 -26.00 -1.94 40.52
N PHE A 12 -25.57 -2.91 39.72
CA PHE A 12 -24.55 -2.70 38.69
C PHE A 12 -25.16 -1.86 37.56
N ASN A 13 -24.75 -0.60 37.45
CA ASN A 13 -25.05 0.23 36.29
C ASN A 13 -24.16 -0.24 35.12
N PHE A 14 -24.72 -1.08 34.25
CA PHE A 14 -24.12 -1.33 32.93
C PHE A 14 -24.40 -0.12 32.04
N SER A 15 -23.44 0.81 32.00
CA SER A 15 -23.42 1.84 30.97
C SER A 15 -23.09 1.18 29.63
N PHE A 16 -24.11 0.89 28.83
CA PHE A 16 -23.93 0.56 27.42
C PHE A 16 -23.42 1.82 26.72
N PHE A 17 -22.11 1.90 26.47
CA PHE A 17 -21.57 2.83 25.50
C PHE A 17 -22.07 2.40 24.12
N THR A 18 -23.20 2.96 23.67
CA THR A 18 -23.56 2.92 22.27
C THR A 18 -22.56 3.80 21.53
N ALA A 19 -21.58 3.18 20.87
CA ALA A 19 -20.75 3.91 19.91
C ALA A 19 -21.70 4.55 18.89
N GLN A 20 -21.75 5.88 18.85
CA GLN A 20 -22.47 6.56 17.79
C GLN A 20 -21.85 6.10 16.47
N PRO A 21 -22.64 5.67 15.47
CA PRO A 21 -22.11 5.38 14.15
C PRO A 21 -21.48 6.68 13.64
N GLY A 22 -20.15 6.74 13.65
CA GLY A 22 -19.43 7.83 13.01
C GLY A 22 -19.83 7.92 11.55
N GLU A 23 -19.82 9.13 10.99
CA GLU A 23 -20.11 9.31 9.57
C GLU A 23 -19.16 8.41 8.74
N GLN A 24 -19.74 7.52 7.92
CA GLN A 24 -18.96 6.55 7.17
C GLN A 24 -18.13 7.29 6.10
N ALA A 25 -16.82 7.10 6.13
CA ALA A 25 -15.93 7.65 5.11
C ALA A 25 -16.34 7.17 3.70
N LYS A 26 -16.60 8.12 2.80
CA LYS A 26 -16.99 7.82 1.40
C LYS A 26 -15.80 7.34 0.55
N LEU A 27 -14.58 7.66 0.97
CA LEU A 27 -13.33 7.26 0.35
C LEU A 27 -12.27 7.07 1.44
N VAL A 28 -11.51 5.98 1.33
CA VAL A 28 -10.31 5.74 2.13
C VAL A 28 -9.13 5.68 1.17
N VAL A 29 -8.07 6.43 1.48
CA VAL A 29 -6.83 6.46 0.68
C VAL A 29 -5.71 5.87 1.52
N GLY A 30 -5.21 4.70 1.10
CA GLY A 30 -4.00 4.11 1.67
C GLY A 30 -2.77 4.56 0.88
N LEU A 31 -1.82 5.19 1.56
CA LEU A 31 -0.58 5.69 0.98
C LEU A 31 0.61 5.01 1.64
N VAL A 32 1.37 4.24 0.88
CA VAL A 32 2.63 3.63 1.32
C VAL A 32 3.77 4.27 0.55
N MET A 33 4.59 5.04 1.25
CA MET A 33 5.79 5.66 0.68
C MET A 33 6.93 4.64 0.71
N ASP A 34 7.25 4.03 -0.43
CA ASP A 34 8.25 2.96 -0.51
C ASP A 34 9.62 3.45 -0.01
N GLN A 35 10.23 2.67 0.89
CA GLN A 35 11.49 2.99 1.56
C GLN A 35 11.49 4.28 2.41
N MET A 36 10.32 4.83 2.75
CA MET A 36 10.27 5.99 3.64
C MET A 36 10.60 5.59 5.09
N ARG A 37 11.71 6.10 5.60
CA ARG A 37 12.01 6.00 7.04
C ARG A 37 11.20 7.03 7.82
N TRP A 38 10.84 6.66 9.04
CA TRP A 38 10.13 7.52 9.99
C TRP A 38 10.81 8.89 10.17
N ASP A 39 12.15 8.91 10.29
CA ASP A 39 12.89 10.15 10.57
C ASP A 39 12.82 11.18 9.44
N TYR A 40 12.42 10.81 8.22
CA TYR A 40 12.23 11.76 7.14
C TYR A 40 11.12 12.77 7.42
N LEU A 41 10.08 12.39 8.17
CA LEU A 41 9.01 13.30 8.60
C LEU A 41 9.54 14.51 9.36
N TYR A 42 10.61 14.32 10.13
CA TYR A 42 11.19 15.35 11.00
C TYR A 42 12.47 15.95 10.43
N ARG A 43 13.34 15.12 9.83
CA ARG A 43 14.62 15.55 9.25
C ARG A 43 14.44 16.65 8.20
N TYR A 44 13.39 16.56 7.39
CA TYR A 44 13.12 17.53 6.33
C TYR A 44 11.91 18.43 6.62
N ASN A 45 11.41 18.44 7.87
CA ASN A 45 10.18 19.17 8.25
C ASN A 45 10.23 20.65 7.84
N GLU A 46 11.36 21.33 8.06
CA GLU A 46 11.51 22.74 7.72
C GLU A 46 11.43 23.02 6.21
N LEU A 47 11.67 22.01 5.37
CA LEU A 47 11.59 22.12 3.90
C LEU A 47 10.21 21.75 3.36
N TYR A 48 9.31 21.17 4.18
CA TYR A 48 7.97 20.81 3.75
C TYR A 48 7.00 21.99 3.75
N GLY A 49 6.16 22.03 2.71
CA GLY A 49 4.97 22.87 2.66
C GLY A 49 3.90 22.44 3.68
N THR A 50 2.88 23.28 3.88
CA THR A 50 1.87 23.07 4.92
C THR A 50 0.86 21.96 4.60
N ASP A 51 0.59 21.70 3.32
CA ASP A 51 -0.55 20.87 2.90
C ASP A 51 -0.23 19.39 2.70
N GLY A 52 1.00 18.96 3.02
CA GLY A 52 1.47 17.58 2.92
C GLY A 52 1.68 16.91 4.29
N PHE A 53 2.90 16.44 4.56
CA PHE A 53 3.24 15.77 5.82
C PHE A 53 2.93 16.60 7.07
N LYS A 54 3.13 17.93 7.02
CA LYS A 54 2.77 18.84 8.12
C LYS A 54 1.29 18.79 8.47
N ARG A 55 0.41 18.73 7.45
CA ARG A 55 -1.03 18.56 7.65
C ARG A 55 -1.34 17.21 8.28
N LEU A 56 -0.74 16.13 7.80
CA LEU A 56 -0.96 14.78 8.35
C LEU A 56 -0.53 14.69 9.82
N LEU A 57 0.62 15.26 10.18
CA LEU A 57 1.14 15.29 11.55
C LEU A 57 0.33 16.21 12.48
N GLY A 58 -0.07 17.39 11.98
CA GLY A 58 -0.73 18.41 12.80
C GLY A 58 -2.25 18.26 12.94
N GLN A 59 -2.90 17.57 12.00
CA GLN A 59 -4.37 17.41 11.97
C GLN A 59 -4.82 15.94 11.99
N GLY A 60 -3.88 15.00 11.92
CA GLY A 60 -4.15 13.56 11.97
C GLY A 60 -3.68 12.94 13.28
N PHE A 61 -3.40 11.64 13.20
CA PHE A 61 -2.80 10.87 14.27
C PHE A 61 -1.51 10.22 13.75
N SER A 62 -0.41 10.39 14.48
CA SER A 62 0.88 9.81 14.15
C SER A 62 1.26 8.77 15.19
N TYR A 63 1.49 7.53 14.74
CA TYR A 63 1.97 6.45 15.59
C TYR A 63 3.48 6.30 15.43
N GLU A 64 4.22 6.93 16.34
CA GLU A 64 5.68 7.13 16.22
C GLU A 64 6.52 5.86 16.45
N ASN A 65 5.93 4.81 17.03
CA ASN A 65 6.60 3.56 17.35
C ASN A 65 6.01 2.37 16.56
N ALA A 66 5.82 2.58 15.25
CA ALA A 66 5.39 1.55 14.32
C ALA A 66 6.60 0.76 13.80
N LEU A 67 6.74 -0.50 14.24
CA LEU A 67 7.83 -1.39 13.83
C LEU A 67 7.29 -2.53 12.95
N ILE A 68 8.12 -2.99 12.01
CA ILE A 68 7.83 -4.16 11.19
C ILE A 68 8.14 -5.42 12.01
N PRO A 69 7.15 -6.25 12.38
CA PRO A 69 7.35 -7.38 13.31
C PRO A 69 7.77 -8.68 12.59
N TYR A 70 8.40 -8.58 11.42
CA TYR A 70 8.81 -9.71 10.60
C TYR A 70 10.05 -9.40 9.77
N LEU A 71 10.66 -10.46 9.23
CA LEU A 71 11.75 -10.39 8.27
C LEU A 71 11.42 -11.31 7.08
N PRO A 72 11.89 -10.98 5.86
CA PRO A 72 12.67 -9.79 5.49
C PRO A 72 11.83 -8.53 5.25
N THR A 73 12.41 -7.34 5.43
CA THR A 73 11.75 -6.04 5.21
C THR A 73 11.79 -5.61 3.74
N TYR A 74 11.23 -6.43 2.86
CA TYR A 74 11.14 -6.14 1.41
C TYR A 74 9.79 -5.53 1.01
N THR A 75 9.76 -4.89 -0.16
CA THR A 75 8.58 -4.20 -0.69
C THR A 75 7.33 -5.08 -0.75
N ALA A 76 7.38 -6.26 -1.37
CA ALA A 76 6.22 -7.15 -1.50
C ALA A 76 5.65 -7.54 -0.13
N VAL A 77 6.55 -7.99 0.76
CA VAL A 77 6.22 -8.40 2.13
C VAL A 77 5.59 -7.25 2.92
N GLY A 78 6.18 -6.05 2.83
CA GLY A 78 5.66 -4.81 3.40
C GLY A 78 4.21 -4.52 3.00
N HIS A 79 3.97 -4.46 1.68
CA HIS A 79 2.65 -4.12 1.13
C HIS A 79 1.61 -5.18 1.50
N THR A 80 1.97 -6.47 1.47
CA THR A 80 1.08 -7.55 1.89
C THR A 80 0.69 -7.44 3.36
N CYS A 81 1.65 -7.35 4.27
CA CYS A 81 1.36 -7.40 5.70
C CYS A 81 0.57 -6.17 6.18
N VAL A 82 0.85 -4.99 5.64
CA VAL A 82 0.10 -3.76 5.97
C VAL A 82 -1.38 -3.89 5.62
N TYR A 83 -1.71 -4.52 4.49
CA TYR A 83 -3.10 -4.62 4.02
C TYR A 83 -3.82 -5.88 4.45
N THR A 84 -3.11 -6.93 4.88
CA THR A 84 -3.72 -8.17 5.41
C THR A 84 -3.83 -8.17 6.93
N GLY A 85 -3.04 -7.34 7.63
CA GLY A 85 -2.86 -7.47 9.08
C GLY A 85 -2.19 -8.79 9.50
N SER A 86 -1.58 -9.49 8.53
CA SER A 86 -0.99 -10.81 8.71
C SER A 86 0.54 -10.76 8.58
N VAL A 87 1.19 -11.91 8.73
CA VAL A 87 2.64 -12.08 8.62
C VAL A 87 3.02 -12.92 7.40
N PRO A 88 4.28 -12.87 6.92
CA PRO A 88 4.68 -13.52 5.67
C PRO A 88 4.41 -15.03 5.66
N ALA A 89 4.59 -15.68 6.81
CA ALA A 89 4.35 -17.11 7.00
C ALA A 89 2.88 -17.53 6.82
N ILE A 90 1.93 -16.60 6.94
CA ILE A 90 0.49 -16.87 6.78
C ILE A 90 -0.01 -16.31 5.45
N ALA A 91 0.43 -15.11 5.06
CA ALA A 91 -0.01 -14.46 3.84
C ALA A 91 0.62 -15.03 2.55
N GLY A 92 1.66 -15.85 2.65
CA GLY A 92 2.31 -16.52 1.51
C GLY A 92 3.40 -15.69 0.81
N ILE A 93 3.41 -14.37 0.98
CA ILE A 93 4.40 -13.47 0.37
C ILE A 93 5.63 -13.30 1.27
N VAL A 94 6.67 -14.09 1.02
CA VAL A 94 7.90 -14.16 1.85
C VAL A 94 9.06 -13.31 1.34
N GLY A 95 8.92 -12.69 0.16
CA GLY A 95 9.94 -11.85 -0.44
C GLY A 95 9.44 -11.20 -1.73
N ASN A 96 10.27 -10.35 -2.34
CA ASN A 96 10.02 -9.92 -3.73
C ASN A 96 10.16 -11.10 -4.70
N ASN A 97 11.08 -12.00 -4.38
CA ASN A 97 11.29 -13.27 -5.07
C ASN A 97 11.55 -14.35 -4.02
N TRP A 98 11.25 -15.61 -4.33
CA TRP A 98 11.68 -16.77 -3.55
C TRP A 98 11.98 -17.95 -4.47
N PHE A 99 12.60 -18.99 -3.93
CA PHE A 99 12.80 -20.25 -4.64
C PHE A 99 11.73 -21.24 -4.21
N ASP A 100 10.91 -21.70 -5.16
CA ASP A 100 9.97 -22.78 -4.93
C ASP A 100 10.67 -24.13 -5.15
N LYS A 101 10.77 -24.91 -4.07
CA LYS A 101 11.42 -26.22 -4.09
C LYS A 101 10.60 -27.29 -4.80
N ILE A 102 9.28 -27.11 -4.93
CA ILE A 102 8.39 -28.07 -5.60
C ILE A 102 8.59 -27.97 -7.11
N THR A 103 8.55 -26.76 -7.67
CA THR A 103 8.76 -26.53 -9.11
C THR A 103 10.23 -26.40 -9.50
N GLY A 104 11.12 -26.16 -8.54
CA GLY A 104 12.56 -25.98 -8.75
C GLY A 104 12.91 -24.63 -9.41
N ARG A 105 12.06 -23.61 -9.25
CA ARG A 105 12.17 -22.32 -9.95
C ARG A 105 12.20 -21.13 -8.98
N ALA A 106 12.82 -20.05 -9.43
CA ALA A 106 12.61 -18.75 -8.81
C ALA A 106 11.21 -18.24 -9.17
N VAL A 107 10.48 -17.76 -8.18
CA VAL A 107 9.13 -17.20 -8.31
C VAL A 107 9.21 -15.72 -7.93
N TYR A 108 8.68 -14.87 -8.79
CA TYR A 108 8.47 -13.46 -8.49
C TYR A 108 7.09 -13.25 -7.85
N CYS A 109 7.00 -12.33 -6.88
CA CYS A 109 5.87 -12.29 -5.95
C CYS A 109 4.47 -12.16 -6.57
N THR A 110 4.36 -11.50 -7.71
CA THR A 110 3.09 -11.36 -8.42
C THR A 110 3.09 -12.05 -9.79
N ASP A 111 4.12 -12.83 -10.13
CA ASP A 111 4.21 -13.49 -11.44
C ASP A 111 3.07 -14.48 -11.64
N ASP A 112 2.41 -14.37 -12.79
CA ASP A 112 1.30 -15.23 -13.17
C ASP A 112 1.25 -15.40 -14.68
N SER A 113 1.71 -16.57 -15.13
CA SER A 113 1.73 -16.95 -16.54
C SER A 113 0.34 -17.24 -17.13
N THR A 114 -0.71 -17.32 -16.31
CA THR A 114 -2.10 -17.61 -16.74
C THR A 114 -2.86 -16.36 -17.19
N VAL A 115 -2.31 -15.18 -16.90
CA VAL A 115 -2.88 -13.88 -17.29
C VAL A 115 -2.01 -13.20 -18.34
N THR A 116 -2.61 -12.28 -19.10
CA THR A 116 -1.92 -11.51 -20.14
C THR A 116 -1.93 -10.04 -19.83
N THR A 117 -0.93 -9.32 -20.34
CA THR A 117 -0.85 -7.87 -20.24
C THR A 117 -2.01 -7.19 -20.94
N VAL A 118 -2.55 -6.13 -20.30
CA VAL A 118 -3.62 -5.29 -20.82
C VAL A 118 -3.14 -3.84 -20.81
N GLY A 119 -3.08 -3.23 -21.99
CA GLY A 119 -2.55 -1.86 -22.17
C GLY A 119 -1.19 -1.77 -22.88
N SER A 120 -0.52 -2.91 -23.10
CA SER A 120 0.69 -3.03 -23.91
C SER A 120 0.86 -4.46 -24.46
N ASN A 121 1.92 -4.69 -25.24
CA ASN A 121 2.28 -5.99 -25.82
C ASN A 121 3.51 -6.64 -25.14
N THR A 122 3.87 -6.19 -23.93
CA THR A 122 5.02 -6.72 -23.18
C THR A 122 4.57 -7.80 -22.21
N ASP A 123 5.51 -8.49 -21.56
CA ASP A 123 5.21 -9.42 -20.46
C ASP A 123 5.06 -8.72 -19.09
N ALA A 124 5.15 -7.38 -19.02
CA ALA A 124 5.08 -6.63 -17.76
C ALA A 124 3.72 -6.77 -17.05
N GLY A 125 2.68 -7.21 -17.77
CA GLY A 125 1.34 -7.44 -17.24
C GLY A 125 1.01 -8.90 -16.96
N LYS A 126 1.95 -9.84 -17.05
CA LYS A 126 1.76 -11.23 -16.60
C LYS A 126 1.83 -11.32 -15.08
N MET A 127 0.96 -10.55 -14.42
CA MET A 127 0.98 -10.34 -12.97
C MET A 127 -0.42 -10.42 -12.36
N SER A 128 -0.54 -11.05 -11.20
CA SER A 128 -1.78 -11.19 -10.44
C SER A 128 -1.52 -11.36 -8.93
N PRO A 129 -2.57 -11.34 -8.07
CA PRO A 129 -2.42 -11.62 -6.65
C PRO A 129 -2.45 -13.13 -6.32
N ASP A 130 -2.30 -14.05 -7.28
CA ASP A 130 -2.51 -15.51 -7.06
C ASP A 130 -1.61 -16.11 -5.95
N ASN A 131 -0.41 -15.55 -5.74
CA ASN A 131 0.49 -15.99 -4.66
C ASN A 131 0.10 -15.46 -3.26
N LEU A 132 -0.88 -14.56 -3.15
CA LEU A 132 -1.38 -14.04 -1.87
C LEU A 132 -2.38 -15.04 -1.28
N TRP A 133 -2.13 -15.54 -0.07
CA TRP A 133 -3.01 -16.56 0.54
C TRP A 133 -4.09 -15.99 1.46
N ALA A 134 -3.86 -14.78 1.98
CA ALA A 134 -4.75 -14.13 2.93
C ALA A 134 -5.56 -13.02 2.26
N THR A 135 -6.80 -12.82 2.70
CA THR A 135 -7.59 -11.65 2.27
C THR A 135 -6.98 -10.36 2.80
N THR A 136 -7.13 -9.29 2.03
CA THR A 136 -6.77 -7.94 2.45
C THR A 136 -7.96 -7.22 3.10
N ILE A 137 -7.72 -6.11 3.81
CA ILE A 137 -8.78 -5.21 4.27
C ILE A 137 -9.61 -4.65 3.10
N THR A 138 -9.02 -4.56 1.91
CA THR A 138 -9.70 -4.17 0.66
C THR A 138 -10.59 -5.28 0.10
N ASP A 139 -10.20 -6.55 0.27
CA ASP A 139 -11.07 -7.71 0.01
C ASP A 139 -12.24 -7.73 0.98
N GLU A 140 -11.97 -7.61 2.28
CA GLU A 140 -13.01 -7.58 3.32
C GLU A 140 -13.98 -6.41 3.13
N LEU A 141 -13.50 -5.24 2.69
CA LEU A 141 -14.35 -4.11 2.34
C LEU A 141 -15.34 -4.47 1.23
N ARG A 142 -14.90 -5.18 0.19
CA ARG A 142 -15.80 -5.59 -0.90
C ARG A 142 -16.73 -6.71 -0.47
N LEU A 143 -16.24 -7.71 0.26
CA LEU A 143 -17.06 -8.80 0.81
C LEU A 143 -18.16 -8.27 1.73
N SER A 144 -17.84 -7.31 2.61
CA SER A 144 -18.77 -6.71 3.57
C SER A 144 -19.98 -6.01 2.95
N ASN A 145 -19.91 -5.62 1.66
CA ASN A 145 -20.96 -4.88 0.99
C ASN A 145 -21.39 -5.47 -0.35
N ASN A 146 -21.19 -6.78 -0.51
CA ASN A 146 -21.56 -7.52 -1.73
C ASN A 146 -20.94 -6.89 -2.98
N PHE A 147 -19.64 -6.61 -2.89
CA PHE A 147 -18.77 -6.12 -3.97
C PHE A 147 -19.18 -4.76 -4.56
N LYS A 148 -19.97 -3.96 -3.84
CA LYS A 148 -20.44 -2.63 -4.24
C LYS A 148 -19.38 -1.54 -4.11
N SER A 149 -18.43 -1.69 -3.17
CA SER A 149 -17.28 -0.78 -3.04
C SER A 149 -16.52 -0.65 -4.35
N LYS A 150 -15.68 0.37 -4.48
CA LYS A 150 -14.68 0.47 -5.55
C LYS A 150 -13.28 0.41 -4.94
N VAL A 151 -12.46 -0.55 -5.37
CA VAL A 151 -11.08 -0.74 -4.92
C VAL A 151 -10.17 -0.65 -6.14
N ILE A 152 -9.21 0.27 -6.08
CA ILE A 152 -8.22 0.51 -7.14
C ILE A 152 -6.84 0.56 -6.49
N GLY A 153 -5.91 -0.29 -6.93
CA GLY A 153 -4.48 -0.19 -6.60
C GLY A 153 -3.72 0.58 -7.67
N ILE A 154 -2.83 1.49 -7.28
CA ILE A 154 -1.99 2.24 -8.24
C ILE A 154 -0.59 2.39 -7.65
N ALA A 155 0.43 1.93 -8.37
CA ALA A 155 1.83 2.12 -8.02
C ALA A 155 2.70 1.97 -9.27
N LEU A 156 3.90 2.56 -9.29
CA LEU A 156 4.83 2.31 -10.40
C LEU A 156 5.22 0.83 -10.52
N LYS A 157 5.26 0.11 -9.40
CA LYS A 157 5.60 -1.31 -9.31
C LYS A 157 4.31 -2.14 -9.21
N ASP A 158 4.21 -3.21 -10.00
CA ASP A 158 3.14 -4.22 -9.95
C ASP A 158 2.74 -4.64 -8.51
N ARG A 159 3.69 -5.15 -7.73
CA ARG A 159 3.53 -5.61 -6.34
C ARG A 159 3.09 -4.52 -5.36
N GLY A 160 3.38 -3.25 -5.69
CA GLY A 160 2.90 -2.10 -4.90
C GLY A 160 1.43 -1.76 -5.19
N ALA A 161 0.91 -2.15 -6.35
CA ALA A 161 -0.49 -1.96 -6.72
C ALA A 161 -1.35 -3.20 -6.38
N ILE A 162 -0.87 -4.39 -6.77
CA ILE A 162 -1.60 -5.66 -6.71
C ILE A 162 -1.81 -6.12 -5.26
N LEU A 163 -0.75 -6.20 -4.46
CA LEU A 163 -0.82 -6.79 -3.12
C LEU A 163 -1.68 -5.97 -2.14
N PRO A 164 -1.66 -4.62 -2.15
CA PRO A 164 -2.61 -3.82 -1.38
C PRO A 164 -4.05 -3.89 -1.88
N ALA A 165 -4.25 -4.04 -3.20
CA ALA A 165 -5.58 -4.08 -3.78
C ALA A 165 -6.31 -5.39 -3.46
N GLY A 166 -5.56 -6.48 -3.29
CA GLY A 166 -6.11 -7.80 -2.96
C GLY A 166 -6.73 -8.50 -4.17
N HIS A 167 -7.40 -9.61 -3.91
CA HIS A 167 -7.95 -10.51 -4.93
C HIS A 167 -9.15 -9.92 -5.65
N SER A 168 -10.00 -9.21 -4.92
CA SER A 168 -11.31 -8.81 -5.41
C SER A 168 -11.34 -7.41 -6.02
N ALA A 169 -10.19 -6.73 -6.11
CA ALA A 169 -10.10 -5.35 -6.59
C ALA A 169 -10.76 -5.14 -7.96
N ASN A 170 -11.30 -3.94 -8.18
CA ASN A 170 -11.82 -3.58 -9.50
C ASN A 170 -10.70 -3.39 -10.52
N ALA A 171 -9.53 -2.93 -10.06
CA ALA A 171 -8.33 -2.82 -10.87
C ALA A 171 -7.09 -2.69 -9.98
N ALA A 172 -5.96 -3.13 -10.50
CA ALA A 172 -4.65 -2.64 -10.11
C ALA A 172 -3.93 -2.13 -11.36
N TYR A 173 -3.29 -0.96 -11.28
CA TYR A 173 -2.53 -0.37 -12.38
C TYR A 173 -1.07 -0.19 -11.97
N TRP A 174 -0.17 -0.56 -12.87
CA TRP A 174 1.26 -0.37 -12.71
C TRP A 174 1.92 0.07 -14.00
N TYR A 175 3.17 0.49 -13.91
CA TYR A 175 3.86 1.13 -15.01
C TYR A 175 4.72 0.13 -15.80
N ASP A 176 4.49 0.04 -17.10
CA ASP A 176 5.34 -0.66 -18.05
C ASP A 176 6.40 0.31 -18.57
N ASP A 177 7.60 0.20 -18.00
CA ASP A 177 8.73 1.07 -18.28
C ASP A 177 9.26 0.95 -19.72
N LYS A 178 9.07 -0.21 -20.36
CA LYS A 178 9.52 -0.44 -21.74
C LYS A 178 8.75 0.38 -22.76
N VAL A 179 7.49 0.68 -22.48
CA VAL A 179 6.59 1.40 -23.41
C VAL A 179 6.07 2.71 -22.85
N GLY A 180 6.40 3.01 -21.59
CA GLY A 180 6.03 4.25 -20.93
C GLY A 180 4.55 4.38 -20.58
N LYS A 181 3.84 3.28 -20.30
CA LYS A 181 2.38 3.28 -20.11
C LYS A 181 1.96 2.64 -18.79
N TRP A 182 0.85 3.12 -18.25
CA TRP A 182 0.10 2.42 -17.22
C TRP A 182 -0.67 1.26 -17.83
N ILE A 183 -0.47 0.08 -17.27
CA ILE A 183 -1.04 -1.19 -17.70
C ILE A 183 -1.75 -1.88 -16.54
N THR A 184 -2.45 -2.97 -16.86
CA THR A 184 -2.98 -3.94 -15.91
C THR A 184 -2.85 -5.35 -16.52
N SER A 185 -3.52 -6.34 -15.95
CA SER A 185 -3.56 -7.72 -16.47
C SER A 185 -4.98 -8.20 -16.72
N SER A 186 -5.10 -9.30 -17.46
CA SER A 186 -6.38 -9.98 -17.73
C SER A 186 -7.03 -10.56 -16.47
N TYR A 187 -6.34 -10.56 -15.32
CA TYR A 187 -6.95 -10.82 -14.01
C TYR A 187 -8.06 -9.82 -13.70
N TYR A 188 -7.83 -8.54 -14.00
CA TYR A 188 -8.72 -7.44 -13.61
C TYR A 188 -9.73 -7.09 -14.72
N MET A 189 -9.30 -7.07 -15.98
CA MET A 189 -10.13 -6.61 -17.09
C MET A 189 -9.60 -7.06 -18.46
N LYS A 190 -10.44 -6.98 -19.50
CA LYS A 190 -10.05 -7.33 -20.88
C LYS A 190 -9.42 -6.19 -21.67
N SER A 191 -9.72 -4.95 -21.29
CA SER A 191 -9.23 -3.73 -21.93
C SER A 191 -9.14 -2.63 -20.89
N LEU A 192 -8.19 -1.70 -21.08
CA LEU A 192 -8.10 -0.51 -20.23
C LEU A 192 -9.38 0.33 -20.35
N PRO A 193 -9.82 0.98 -19.26
CA PRO A 193 -10.91 1.95 -19.35
C PRO A 193 -10.41 3.23 -20.02
N GLY A 194 -11.32 3.92 -20.71
CA GLY A 194 -10.96 5.08 -21.54
C GLY A 194 -10.21 6.20 -20.81
N TRP A 195 -10.39 6.35 -19.48
CA TRP A 195 -9.63 7.34 -18.71
C TRP A 195 -8.14 6.97 -18.57
N VAL A 196 -7.79 5.68 -18.52
CA VAL A 196 -6.38 5.23 -18.48
C VAL A 196 -5.76 5.41 -19.84
N ASP A 197 -6.47 5.06 -20.91
CA ASP A 197 -6.00 5.29 -22.28
C ASP A 197 -5.77 6.78 -22.54
N GLN A 198 -6.69 7.65 -22.10
CA GLN A 198 -6.52 9.09 -22.17
C GLN A 198 -5.35 9.58 -21.33
N PHE A 199 -5.10 9.01 -20.15
CA PHE A 199 -3.97 9.36 -19.31
C PHE A 199 -2.64 8.96 -19.97
N ASN A 200 -2.56 7.74 -20.50
CA ASN A 200 -1.41 7.24 -21.25
C ASN A 200 -1.13 8.08 -22.50
N GLY A 201 -2.17 8.54 -23.19
CA GLY A 201 -2.05 9.41 -24.37
C GLY A 201 -1.46 10.79 -24.08
N LYS A 202 -1.40 11.23 -22.81
CA LYS A 202 -0.71 12.47 -22.42
C LYS A 202 0.81 12.34 -22.37
N ASP A 203 1.33 11.11 -22.38
CA ASP A 203 2.76 10.80 -22.35
C ASP A 203 3.55 11.62 -21.30
N PHE A 204 3.01 11.66 -20.08
CA PHE A 204 3.61 12.45 -19.01
C PHE A 204 5.04 12.03 -18.68
N ALA A 205 5.39 10.76 -18.87
CA ALA A 205 6.74 10.29 -18.59
C ALA A 205 7.75 10.96 -19.53
N SER A 206 7.52 10.97 -20.84
CA SER A 206 8.38 11.71 -21.77
C SER A 206 8.40 13.21 -21.44
N ALA A 207 7.25 13.79 -21.07
CA ALA A 207 7.16 15.20 -20.70
C ALA A 207 7.92 15.57 -19.42
N TYR A 208 8.07 14.64 -18.46
CA TYR A 208 8.88 14.84 -17.27
C TYR A 208 10.36 14.53 -17.51
N MET A 209 10.67 13.46 -18.26
CA MET A 209 12.03 13.05 -18.59
C MET A 209 12.76 14.01 -19.53
N SER A 210 12.03 14.85 -20.27
CA SER A 210 12.62 15.90 -21.11
C SER A 210 13.15 17.09 -20.32
N LYS A 211 12.93 17.13 -19.00
CA LYS A 211 13.39 18.19 -18.11
C LYS A 211 14.64 17.74 -17.35
N ASP A 212 15.53 18.68 -17.11
CA ASP A 212 16.67 18.45 -16.24
C ASP A 212 16.22 18.21 -14.79
N TRP A 213 16.84 17.23 -14.14
CA TRP A 213 16.63 16.98 -12.73
C TRP A 213 17.41 17.99 -11.89
N ASN A 214 16.72 19.03 -11.41
CA ASN A 214 17.27 20.05 -10.53
C ASN A 214 16.61 20.01 -9.14
N THR A 215 17.31 20.50 -8.11
CA THR A 215 16.71 20.68 -6.78
C THR A 215 15.60 21.72 -6.82
N ILE A 216 14.50 21.46 -6.12
CA ILE A 216 13.35 22.39 -6.07
C ILE A 216 13.74 23.69 -5.34
N LEU A 217 14.53 23.58 -4.27
CA LEU A 217 15.09 24.72 -3.55
C LEU A 217 16.56 24.96 -3.97
N PRO A 218 17.14 26.13 -3.67
CA PRO A 218 18.59 26.31 -3.80
C PRO A 218 19.37 25.26 -3.01
N MET A 219 20.49 24.77 -3.56
CA MET A 219 21.31 23.73 -2.93
C MET A 219 21.72 24.07 -1.48
N SER A 220 21.90 25.37 -1.18
CA SER A 220 22.22 25.88 0.16
C SER A 220 21.11 25.71 1.21
N LYS A 221 19.92 25.20 0.83
CA LYS A 221 18.83 24.88 1.75
C LYS A 221 18.82 23.42 2.19
N TYR A 222 19.67 22.56 1.62
CA TYR A 222 19.69 21.12 1.87
C TYR A 222 20.74 20.73 2.92
N ASP A 223 20.81 21.45 4.03
CA ASP A 223 21.78 21.21 5.12
C ASP A 223 21.60 19.84 5.78
N GLN A 224 20.40 19.25 5.67
CA GLN A 224 20.07 17.95 6.22
C GLN A 224 20.44 16.81 5.28
N SER A 225 20.93 17.08 4.07
CA SER A 225 21.38 16.06 3.11
C SER A 225 22.87 15.78 3.27
N THR A 226 23.33 14.67 2.70
CA THR A 226 24.76 14.41 2.55
C THR A 226 25.07 14.26 1.08
N GLY A 227 26.33 14.50 0.67
CA GLY A 227 26.77 14.15 -0.67
C GLY A 227 26.53 12.68 -0.99
N ASP A 228 26.39 12.40 -2.29
CA ASP A 228 26.23 11.06 -2.85
C ASP A 228 27.48 10.19 -2.61
N ASP A 229 27.38 8.90 -2.94
CA ASP A 229 28.50 7.94 -2.89
C ASP A 229 29.27 7.91 -1.57
N LYS A 230 28.55 7.63 -0.49
CA LYS A 230 29.15 7.36 0.83
C LYS A 230 29.64 5.91 0.89
N PRO A 231 30.87 5.64 1.38
CA PRO A 231 31.28 4.28 1.69
C PRO A 231 30.31 3.68 2.73
N MET A 232 29.84 2.46 2.48
CA MET A 232 28.92 1.75 3.37
C MET A 232 29.56 1.61 4.76
N LYS A 233 29.09 2.40 5.72
CA LYS A 233 29.45 2.21 7.12
C LYS A 233 28.52 1.15 7.70
N ILE A 234 29.00 -0.08 7.76
CA ILE A 234 28.39 -1.11 8.60
C ILE A 234 28.56 -0.62 10.05
N ARG A 235 27.44 -0.34 10.72
CA ARG A 235 27.41 -0.16 12.18
C ARG A 235 27.08 -1.49 12.83
#